data_AF-A0A7C4CI05-F1
#
_entry.id   AF-A0A7C4CI05-F1
#
_cell.length_a   1.000
_cell.length_b   1.000
_cell.length_c   1.000
_cell.angle_alpha   90.00
_cell.angle_beta   90.00
_cell.angle_gamma   90.00
#
_symmetry.space_group_name_H-M   'P 1'
#
loop_
_entity.id
_entity.type
_entity.pdbx_description
1 polymer ?
#
loop_
_entity_poly.entity_id
_entity_poly.type
_entity_poly.pdbx_seq_one_letter_code
_entity_poly.pdbx_strand_id
1 'polypeptide(L)'
;MNKGIPEVERPKRSPTLKEKLAWTGLVLIIYYFLTQVPLYGVPRGGLDYLAQIRVIFAGAQGSIVELGIGPIVTAGIVLELLVGSKIVKLDLT
;
A
#
# COMPACT_ATOMS: atom_id res chain seq x y z
N MET A 1 15.49 -10.40 12.83
CA MET A 1 15.20 -8.99 12.48
C MET A 1 16.27 -8.49 11.54
N ASN A 2 15.88 -8.20 10.29
CA ASN A 2 16.81 -7.80 9.25
C ASN A 2 17.10 -6.30 9.41
N LYS A 3 18.36 -5.90 9.63
CA LYS A 3 18.74 -4.50 9.96
C LYS A 3 18.44 -3.48 8.84
N GLY A 4 18.08 -3.93 7.64
CA GLY A 4 17.94 -3.06 6.45
C GLY A 4 16.55 -2.51 6.17
N ILE A 5 15.49 -3.00 6.83
CA ILE A 5 14.11 -2.56 6.57
C ILE A 5 13.57 -1.80 7.80
N PRO A 6 13.24 -0.51 7.68
CA PRO A 6 12.67 0.25 8.78
C PRO A 6 11.23 -0.22 9.08
N GLU A 7 10.86 -0.28 10.35
CA GLU A 7 9.52 -0.64 10.84
C GLU A 7 9.01 0.44 11.82
N VAL A 8 7.70 0.63 11.87
CA VAL A 8 7.06 1.57 12.81
C VAL A 8 6.97 0.95 14.21
N GLU A 9 7.39 1.67 15.24
CA GLU A 9 7.32 1.20 16.64
C GLU A 9 5.86 1.00 17.08
N ARG A 10 5.60 -0.10 17.81
CA ARG A 10 4.29 -0.36 18.40
C ARG A 10 3.98 0.70 19.47
N PRO A 11 2.74 1.23 19.53
CA PRO A 11 2.40 2.26 20.50
C PRO A 11 2.51 1.72 21.93
N LYS A 12 3.17 2.48 22.81
CA LYS A 12 3.40 2.11 24.24
C LYS A 12 2.10 1.99 25.04
N ARG A 13 1.04 2.66 24.60
CA ARG A 13 -0.31 2.62 25.16
C ARG A 13 -1.30 2.33 24.05
N SER A 14 -2.29 1.50 24.33
CA SER A 14 -3.41 1.28 23.41
C SER A 14 -4.13 2.60 23.11
N PRO A 15 -4.13 3.08 21.85
CA PRO A 15 -4.77 4.33 21.51
C PRO A 15 -6.29 4.21 21.66
N THR A 16 -6.89 5.29 22.16
CA THR A 16 -8.35 5.45 22.26
C THR A 16 -8.99 5.51 20.87
N LEU A 17 -10.31 5.28 20.78
CA LEU A 17 -11.03 5.32 19.50
C LEU A 17 -10.87 6.68 18.80
N LYS A 18 -10.89 7.79 19.56
CA LYS A 18 -10.70 9.15 19.04
C LYS A 18 -9.32 9.33 18.41
N GLU A 19 -8.27 8.82 19.06
CA GLU A 19 -6.90 8.88 18.54
C GLU A 19 -6.77 8.05 17.26
N LYS A 20 -7.32 6.83 17.23
CA LYS A 20 -7.31 5.99 16.02
C LYS A 20 -7.99 6.69 14.85
N LEU A 21 -9.16 7.29 15.07
CA LEU A 21 -9.88 8.04 14.04
C LEU A 21 -9.09 9.26 13.56
N ALA A 22 -8.45 10.00 14.47
CA ALA A 22 -7.61 11.14 14.10
C ALA A 22 -6.42 10.71 13.21
N TRP A 23 -5.74 9.62 13.57
CA TRP A 23 -4.64 9.06 12.77
C TRP A 23 -5.11 8.57 11.39
N THR A 24 -6.23 7.84 11.33
CA THR A 24 -6.80 7.40 10.04
C THR A 24 -7.16 8.60 9.17
N GLY A 25 -7.81 9.61 9.74
CA GLY A 25 -8.14 10.84 9.01
C GLY A 25 -6.91 11.55 8.46
N LEU A 26 -5.85 11.67 9.27
CA LEU A 26 -4.59 12.28 8.86
C LEU A 26 -3.94 11.52 7.68
N VAL A 27 -3.87 10.19 7.77
CA VAL A 27 -3.30 9.35 6.69
C VAL A 27 -4.12 9.47 5.41
N LEU A 28 -5.45 9.51 5.51
CA LEU A 28 -6.32 9.71 4.35
C LEU A 28 -6.06 11.06 3.67
N ILE A 29 -5.94 12.14 4.45
CA ILE A 29 -5.64 13.48 3.91
C ILE A 29 -4.31 13.45 3.15
N ILE A 30 -3.26 12.91 3.77
CA ILE A 30 -1.94 12.78 3.14
C ILE A 30 -2.06 11.97 1.84
N TYR A 31 -2.73 10.83 1.88
CA TYR A 31 -2.93 9.98 0.71
C TYR A 31 -3.60 10.75 -0.44
N TYR A 32 -4.70 11.45 -0.20
CA TYR A 32 -5.38 12.23 -1.23
C TYR A 32 -4.48 13.34 -1.80
N PHE A 33 -3.71 14.04 -0.96
CA PHE A 33 -2.72 15.01 -1.46
C PHE A 33 -1.69 14.37 -2.38
N LEU A 34 -1.15 13.20 -2.02
CA LEU A 34 -0.17 12.49 -2.83
C LEU A 34 -0.74 12.08 -4.19
N THR A 35 -2.02 11.70 -4.28
CA THR A 35 -2.66 11.38 -5.59
C THR A 35 -2.70 12.56 -6.57
N GLN A 36 -2.60 13.79 -6.07
CA GLN A 36 -2.58 15.00 -6.91
C GLN A 36 -1.17 15.39 -7.35
N VAL A 37 -0.13 14.77 -6.77
CA VAL A 37 1.26 15.08 -7.12
C VAL A 37 1.66 14.30 -8.36
N PRO A 38 1.95 14.99 -9.49
CA PRO A 38 2.27 14.35 -10.76
C PRO A 38 3.66 13.70 -10.72
N LEU A 39 3.83 12.62 -11.48
CA LEU A 39 5.14 12.04 -11.75
C LEU A 39 6.00 12.97 -12.61
N TYR A 40 7.26 13.14 -12.21
CA TYR A 40 8.21 13.93 -12.98
C TYR A 40 8.62 13.20 -14.26
N GLY A 41 8.62 13.92 -15.40
CA GLY A 41 9.05 13.39 -16.69
C GLY A 41 8.04 12.50 -17.40
N VAL A 42 6.84 12.28 -16.85
CA VAL A 42 5.77 11.50 -17.50
C VAL A 42 4.78 12.46 -18.18
N PRO A 43 4.55 12.35 -19.50
CA PRO A 43 3.57 13.17 -20.20
C PRO A 43 2.16 12.88 -19.69
N ARG A 44 1.38 13.94 -19.45
CA ARG A 44 -0.01 13.83 -19.03
C ARG A 44 -0.89 13.55 -20.25
N GLY A 45 -1.67 12.47 -20.19
CA GLY A 45 -2.53 12.04 -21.29
C GLY A 45 -1.89 10.91 -22.09
N GLY A 46 -2.37 9.69 -21.83
CA GLY A 46 -1.96 8.44 -22.46
C GLY A 46 -2.94 7.34 -22.06
N LEU A 47 -2.88 6.18 -22.74
CA LEU A 47 -3.74 5.05 -22.41
C LEU A 47 -3.47 4.56 -20.98
N ASP A 48 -4.52 4.48 -20.16
CA ASP A 48 -4.43 3.92 -18.81
C ASP A 48 -4.52 2.39 -18.87
N TYR A 49 -3.37 1.73 -19.08
CA TYR A 49 -3.29 0.26 -19.11
C TYR A 49 -3.77 -0.40 -17.81
N LEU A 50 -3.73 0.32 -16.69
CA LEU A 50 -4.10 -0.22 -15.38
C LEU A 50 -5.53 0.18 -14.97
N ALA A 51 -6.30 0.85 -15.82
CA ALA A 51 -7.63 1.39 -15.47
C ALA A 51 -8.55 0.35 -14.81
N GLN A 52 -8.58 -0.87 -15.33
CA GLN A 52 -9.44 -1.94 -14.82
C GLN A 52 -9.03 -2.43 -13.43
N ILE A 53 -7.71 -2.52 -13.17
CA ILE A 53 -7.19 -2.99 -11.88
C ILE A 53 -7.04 -1.86 -10.86
N ARG A 54 -7.11 -0.61 -11.30
CA ARG A 54 -6.96 0.60 -10.48
C ARG A 54 -8.03 0.71 -9.40
N VAL A 55 -9.24 0.19 -9.65
CA VAL A 55 -10.32 0.13 -8.65
C VAL A 55 -9.96 -0.79 -7.46
N ILE A 56 -9.13 -1.81 -7.70
CA ILE A 56 -8.68 -2.76 -6.67
C ILE A 56 -7.46 -2.20 -5.94
N PHE A 57 -6.50 -1.67 -6.69
CA PHE A 57 -5.23 -1.20 -6.13
C PHE A 57 -5.23 0.23 -5.65
N ALA A 58 -6.33 0.98 -5.83
CA ALA A 58 -6.44 2.37 -5.43
C ALA A 58 -5.24 3.22 -5.94
N GLY A 59 -4.82 3.02 -7.18
CA GLY A 59 -3.75 3.83 -7.79
C GLY A 59 -4.31 5.07 -8.48
N ALA A 60 -3.47 6.06 -8.78
CA ALA A 60 -3.84 7.23 -9.60
C ALA A 60 -2.82 7.45 -10.74
N GLN A 61 -3.26 7.32 -12.00
CA GLN A 61 -2.40 7.39 -13.18
C GLN A 61 -1.66 8.73 -13.26
N GLY A 62 -0.35 8.68 -13.53
CA GLY A 62 0.46 9.89 -13.68
C GLY A 62 0.72 10.63 -12.37
N SER A 63 0.38 10.03 -11.22
CA SER A 63 0.71 10.53 -9.90
C SER A 63 1.79 9.68 -9.24
N ILE A 64 2.41 10.17 -8.18
CA ILE A 64 3.33 9.37 -7.35
C ILE A 64 2.67 8.12 -6.73
N VAL A 65 1.33 8.05 -6.72
CA VAL A 65 0.53 6.90 -6.27
C VAL A 65 0.08 6.03 -7.45
N GLU A 66 0.85 5.97 -8.54
CA GLU A 66 0.44 5.27 -9.77
C GLU A 66 0.07 3.80 -9.55
N LEU A 67 0.87 3.09 -8.74
CA LEU A 67 0.69 1.67 -8.42
C LEU A 67 -0.23 1.43 -7.20
N GLY A 68 -0.57 2.47 -6.44
CA GLY A 68 -1.37 2.37 -5.22
C GLY A 68 -0.86 1.31 -4.24
N ILE A 69 -1.76 0.46 -3.73
CA ILE A 69 -1.44 -0.66 -2.84
C ILE A 69 -0.98 -1.93 -3.57
N GLY A 70 -0.88 -1.89 -4.91
CA GLY A 70 -0.55 -3.04 -5.76
C GLY A 70 0.63 -3.87 -5.26
N PRO A 71 1.80 -3.26 -4.97
CA PRO A 71 2.97 -4.00 -4.49
C PRO A 71 2.72 -4.80 -3.19
N ILE A 72 1.94 -4.25 -2.26
CA ILE A 72 1.62 -4.91 -0.98
C ILE A 72 0.68 -6.09 -1.22
N VAL A 73 -0.37 -5.87 -2.02
CA VAL A 73 -1.37 -6.91 -2.32
C VAL A 73 -0.76 -8.05 -3.14
N THR A 74 0.04 -7.73 -4.16
CA THR A 74 0.70 -8.76 -4.98
C THR A 74 1.71 -9.56 -4.18
N ALA A 75 2.49 -8.93 -3.29
CA ALA A 75 3.38 -9.65 -2.39
C ALA A 75 2.63 -10.61 -1.46
N GLY A 76 1.48 -10.17 -0.93
CA GLY A 76 0.57 -11.00 -0.14
C GLY A 76 0.07 -12.21 -0.93
N ILE A 77 -0.51 -11.99 -2.12
CA ILE A 77 -1.03 -13.06 -3.00
C ILE A 77 0.05 -14.10 -3.32
N VAL A 78 1.26 -13.66 -3.68
CA VAL A 78 2.36 -14.58 -3.99
C VAL A 78 2.71 -15.42 -2.75
N LEU A 79 2.82 -14.80 -1.58
CA LEU A 79 3.15 -15.50 -0.35
C LEU A 79 2.03 -16.49 0.06
N GLU A 80 0.78 -16.07 -0.02
CA GLU A 80 -0.40 -16.89 0.25
C GLU A 80 -0.45 -18.12 -0.67
N LEU A 81 -0.15 -17.95 -1.96
CA LEU A 81 -0.07 -19.07 -2.92
C LEU A 81 1.08 -20.04 -2.59
N LEU A 82 2.25 -19.52 -2.23
CA LEU A 82 3.42 -20.34 -1.89
C LEU A 82 3.24 -21.14 -0.61
N VAL A 83 2.64 -20.52 0.42
CA VAL A 83 2.35 -21.19 1.69
C VAL A 83 1.16 -22.16 1.54
N GLY A 84 0.10 -21.74 0.84
CA GLY A 84 -1.09 -22.56 0.59
C GLY A 84 -0.80 -23.81 -0.27
N SER A 85 0.09 -23.70 -1.25
CA SER A 85 0.56 -24.84 -2.06
C SER A 85 1.59 -25.74 -1.36
N LYS A 86 1.99 -25.40 -0.12
CA LYS A 86 3.02 -26.09 0.67
C LYS A 86 4.41 -26.10 0.02
N ILE A 87 4.64 -25.25 -0.98
CA ILE A 87 5.98 -25.02 -1.56
C ILE A 87 6.89 -24.38 -0.50
N VAL A 88 6.34 -23.42 0.25
CA VAL A 88 7.00 -22.81 1.39
C VAL A 88 6.33 -23.30 2.67
N LYS A 89 7.11 -23.92 3.56
CA LYS A 89 6.64 -24.33 4.89
C LYS A 89 6.82 -23.16 5.85
N LEU A 90 5.72 -22.50 6.18
CA LEU A 90 5.66 -21.46 7.19
C LEU A 90 4.67 -21.92 8.27
N ASP A 91 5.15 -22.06 9.50
CA ASP A 91 4.30 -22.32 10.66
C ASP A 91 3.82 -20.96 11.19
N LEU A 92 2.51 -20.75 11.16
CA LEU A 92 1.86 -19.50 11.56
C LEU A 92 1.17 -19.63 12.93
N THR A 93 1.42 -20.73 13.62
CA THR A 93 0.92 -21.03 14.98
C THR A 93 1.79 -20.36 16.04
#